data_AF-A0A4D4J3Q5-F1
#
_entry.id   AF-A0A4D4J3Q5-F1
#
_cell.length_a   1.000
_cell.length_b   1.000
_cell.length_c   1.000
_cell.angle_alpha   90.00
_cell.angle_beta   90.00
_cell.angle_gamma   90.00
#
_symmetry.space_group_name_H-M   'P 1'
#
loop_
_entity.id
_entity.type
_entity.pdbx_description
1 polymer ?
#
loop_
_entity_poly.entity_id
_entity_poly.type
_entity_poly.pdbx_seq_one_letter_code
_entity_poly.pdbx_strand_id
1 'polypeptide(L)'
;MSYRERAIAVPGAVLWERFVGPAPARTRILPDGCLDLLWDGRRLFVAGPDSAARWHGSPAGARYVGLRFSGGLGPALLGVPADEVRDQSPDLDALWPAGAVRGLTERVAEDPVGALRAWAVESLESRRGRMPETRSTRR
;
A
#
# COMPACT_ATOMS: atom_id res chain seq x y z
N MET A 1 -17.23 -2.04 14.05
CA MET A 1 -15.89 -2.11 13.43
C MET A 1 -15.95 -3.17 12.36
N SER A 2 -15.45 -2.92 11.15
CA SER A 2 -15.40 -3.94 10.09
C SER A 2 -14.04 -3.96 9.42
N TYR A 3 -13.65 -5.13 8.92
CA TYR A 3 -12.43 -5.37 8.17
C TYR A 3 -12.76 -6.35 7.05
N ARG A 4 -12.29 -6.06 5.83
CA ARG A 4 -12.52 -6.88 4.65
C ARG A 4 -11.30 -6.87 3.75
N GLU A 5 -10.91 -8.04 3.30
CA GLU A 5 -9.85 -8.22 2.30
C GLU A 5 -10.42 -8.73 0.99
N ARG A 6 -9.73 -8.42 -0.11
CA ARG A 6 -10.00 -8.94 -1.44
C ARG A 6 -8.70 -9.18 -2.17
N ALA A 7 -8.58 -10.35 -2.77
CA ALA A 7 -7.55 -10.62 -3.75
C ALA A 7 -7.74 -9.69 -4.97
N ILE A 8 -6.62 -9.26 -5.54
CA ILE A 8 -6.59 -8.51 -6.80
C ILE A 8 -5.71 -9.24 -7.81
N ALA A 9 -5.74 -8.82 -9.08
CA ALA A 9 -5.00 -9.46 -10.18
C ALA A 9 -3.46 -9.21 -10.13
N VAL A 10 -2.92 -8.96 -8.95
CA VAL A 10 -1.52 -8.67 -8.67
C VAL A 10 -1.06 -9.68 -7.61
N PRO A 11 -0.37 -10.77 -8.01
CA PRO A 11 0.13 -11.76 -7.06
C PRO A 11 1.03 -11.12 -6.01
N GLY A 12 0.82 -11.44 -4.73
CA GLY A 12 1.54 -10.81 -3.63
C GLY A 12 0.98 -9.45 -3.18
N ALA A 13 -0.16 -9.01 -3.74
CA ALA A 13 -0.90 -7.85 -3.27
C ALA A 13 -2.34 -8.21 -2.86
N VAL A 14 -2.80 -7.65 -1.75
CA VAL A 14 -4.17 -7.77 -1.24
C VAL A 14 -4.75 -6.39 -0.99
N LEU A 15 -5.94 -6.13 -1.51
CA LEU A 15 -6.69 -4.92 -1.19
C LEU A 15 -7.47 -5.16 0.10
N TRP A 16 -7.41 -4.23 1.03
CA TRP A 16 -8.17 -4.30 2.27
C TRP A 16 -8.87 -2.99 2.59
N GLU A 17 -9.99 -3.11 3.30
CA GLU A 17 -10.77 -1.99 3.82
C GLU A 17 -11.01 -2.19 5.31
N ARG A 18 -10.93 -1.09 6.07
CA ARG A 18 -11.22 -1.10 7.50
C ARG A 18 -12.07 0.10 7.89
N PHE A 19 -13.12 -0.14 8.65
CA PHE A 19 -13.94 0.91 9.26
C PHE A 19 -13.89 0.81 10.78
N VAL A 20 -13.44 1.88 11.42
CA VAL A 20 -13.48 2.05 12.87
C VAL A 20 -14.88 2.49 13.28
N GLY A 21 -15.42 1.86 14.32
CA GLY A 21 -16.75 2.19 14.83
C GLY A 21 -16.84 3.57 15.49
N PRO A 22 -17.93 3.86 16.22
CA PRO A 22 -18.16 5.16 16.83
C PRO A 22 -17.21 5.48 18.01
N ALA A 23 -16.41 4.51 18.46
CA ALA A 23 -15.39 4.71 19.48
C ALA A 23 -13.98 4.59 18.87
N PRO A 24 -12.98 5.33 19.39
CA PRO A 24 -11.58 5.14 19.00
C PRO A 24 -11.15 3.69 19.22
N ALA A 25 -10.23 3.22 18.37
CA ALA A 25 -9.74 1.86 18.43
C ALA A 25 -8.22 1.83 18.47
N ARG A 26 -7.66 0.87 19.21
CA ARG A 26 -6.23 0.58 19.22
C ARG A 26 -6.02 -0.82 18.69
N THR A 27 -5.18 -0.97 17.68
CA THR A 27 -4.87 -2.27 17.07
C THR A 27 -3.39 -2.55 17.20
N ARG A 28 -3.07 -3.78 17.60
CA ARG A 28 -1.70 -4.27 17.63
C ARG A 28 -1.33 -4.71 16.22
N ILE A 29 -0.28 -4.12 15.68
CA ILE A 29 0.34 -4.53 14.42
C ILE A 29 1.53 -5.41 14.78
N LEU A 30 1.63 -6.56 14.11
CA LEU A 30 2.71 -7.53 14.33
C LEU A 30 3.72 -7.44 13.17
N PRO A 31 5.02 -7.71 13.43
CA PRO A 31 6.01 -7.85 12.37
C PRO A 31 5.64 -8.98 11.40
N ASP A 32 5.11 -8.62 10.24
CA ASP A 32 4.71 -9.57 9.19
C ASP A 32 5.57 -9.42 7.90
N GLY A 33 6.49 -8.45 7.90
CA GLY A 33 7.34 -8.14 6.74
C GLY A 33 6.56 -7.57 5.55
N CYS A 34 5.29 -7.24 5.72
CA CYS A 34 4.48 -6.61 4.69
C CYS A 34 4.71 -5.11 4.67
N LEU A 35 4.42 -4.52 3.52
CA LEU A 35 4.40 -3.08 3.34
C LEU A 35 3.01 -2.72 2.83
N ASP A 36 2.40 -1.68 3.40
CA ASP A 36 1.07 -1.24 2.99
C ASP A 36 1.13 0.16 2.36
N LEU A 37 0.41 0.39 1.26
CA LEU A 37 0.03 1.73 0.79
C LEU A 37 -1.40 2.00 1.23
N LEU A 38 -1.63 3.09 1.97
CA LEU A 38 -2.90 3.36 2.63
C LEU A 38 -3.48 4.71 2.25
N TRP A 39 -4.81 4.77 2.21
CA TRP A 39 -5.63 5.97 2.21
C TRP A 39 -6.47 6.01 3.49
N ASP A 40 -6.44 7.12 4.23
CA ASP A 40 -7.23 7.31 5.47
C ASP A 40 -8.49 8.18 5.28
N GLY A 41 -8.84 8.50 4.03
CA GLY A 41 -9.89 9.47 3.71
C GLY A 41 -9.37 10.89 3.43
N ARG A 42 -8.09 11.16 3.69
CA ARG A 42 -7.49 12.50 3.53
C ARG A 42 -6.15 12.50 2.82
N ARG A 43 -5.30 11.50 3.09
CA ARG A 43 -3.95 11.43 2.53
C ARG A 43 -3.53 10.00 2.23
N LEU A 44 -2.57 9.88 1.32
CA LEU A 44 -1.85 8.65 1.04
C LEU A 44 -0.58 8.57 1.90
N PHE A 45 -0.32 7.39 2.46
CA PHE A 45 0.89 7.13 3.23
C PHE A 45 1.30 5.67 3.10
N VAL A 46 2.59 5.41 3.32
CA VAL A 46 3.16 4.05 3.28
C VAL A 46 3.39 3.59 4.71
N ALA A 47 2.81 2.48 5.12
CA ALA A 47 3.24 1.80 6.35
C ALA A 47 4.31 0.78 5.98
N GLY A 48 5.55 1.05 6.38
CA GLY A 48 6.64 0.12 6.18
C GLY A 48 6.55 -1.10 7.09
N PRO A 49 7.40 -2.11 6.85
CA PRO A 49 7.46 -3.28 7.69
C PRO A 49 7.92 -2.91 9.10
N ASP A 50 7.23 -3.44 10.09
CA ASP A 50 7.59 -3.27 11.50
C ASP A 50 8.63 -4.32 11.92
N SER A 51 9.69 -3.90 12.61
CA SER A 51 10.70 -4.78 13.23
C SER A 51 10.24 -5.33 14.58
N ALA A 52 9.31 -4.63 15.23
CA ALA A 52 8.70 -5.02 16.50
C ALA A 52 7.19 -4.73 16.49
N ALA A 53 6.43 -5.46 17.31
CA ALA A 53 5.00 -5.20 17.41
C ALA A 53 4.74 -3.78 17.94
N ARG A 54 3.87 -3.03 17.26
CA ARG A 54 3.49 -1.68 17.66
C ARG A 54 1.98 -1.53 17.79
N TRP A 55 1.56 -0.51 18.52
CA TRP A 55 0.16 -0.16 18.63
C TRP A 55 -0.16 1.01 17.72
N HIS A 56 -1.16 0.83 16.86
CA HIS A 56 -1.72 1.91 16.05
C HIS A 56 -3.06 2.34 16.63
N GLY A 57 -3.17 3.63 16.94
CA GLY A 57 -4.42 4.27 17.35
C GLY A 57 -5.16 4.80 16.12
N SER A 58 -6.45 4.47 16.00
CA SER A 58 -7.32 5.02 14.98
C SER A 58 -8.46 5.81 15.64
N PRO A 59 -8.78 7.02 15.14
CA PRO A 59 -9.91 7.79 15.67
C PRO A 59 -11.24 7.10 15.35
N ALA A 60 -12.28 7.46 16.11
CA ALA A 60 -13.64 7.02 15.84
C ALA A 60 -14.06 7.39 14.41
N GLY A 61 -14.75 6.47 13.73
CA GLY A 61 -15.23 6.68 12.36
C GLY A 61 -14.15 6.65 11.27
N ALA A 62 -12.88 6.43 11.61
CA ALA A 62 -11.80 6.34 10.61
C ALA A 62 -12.08 5.24 9.58
N ARG A 63 -11.77 5.54 8.31
CA ARG A 63 -11.90 4.63 7.18
C ARG A 63 -10.54 4.49 6.54
N TYR A 64 -10.11 3.26 6.35
CA TYR A 64 -8.89 2.95 5.65
C TYR A 64 -9.19 2.09 4.44
N VAL A 65 -8.55 2.40 3.33
CA VAL A 65 -8.43 1.52 2.17
C VAL A 65 -6.95 1.37 1.88
N GLY A 66 -6.47 0.15 1.74
CA GLY A 66 -5.05 -0.09 1.57
C GLY A 66 -4.74 -1.26 0.65
N LEU A 67 -3.53 -1.23 0.11
CA LEU A 67 -2.91 -2.35 -0.56
C LEU A 67 -1.82 -2.89 0.34
N ARG A 68 -1.91 -4.16 0.69
CA ARG A 68 -0.86 -4.90 1.38
C ARG A 68 -0.01 -5.64 0.36
N PHE A 69 1.30 -5.44 0.43
CA PHE A 69 2.27 -6.15 -0.40
C PHE A 69 3.12 -7.09 0.44
N SER A 70 3.27 -8.32 -0.05
CA SER A 70 4.14 -9.34 0.53
C SER A 70 5.31 -9.68 -0.39
N GLY A 71 6.29 -10.43 0.13
CA GLY A 71 7.39 -10.99 -0.68
C GLY A 71 8.26 -9.94 -1.39
N GLY A 72 8.41 -8.74 -0.83
CA GLY A 72 9.20 -7.66 -1.43
C GLY A 72 8.53 -6.96 -2.61
N LEU A 73 7.26 -7.26 -2.92
CA LEU A 73 6.54 -6.61 -4.01
C LEU A 73 6.34 -5.10 -3.78
N GLY A 74 6.07 -4.71 -2.54
CA GLY A 74 5.80 -3.31 -2.17
C GLY A 74 6.93 -2.36 -2.55
N PRO A 75 8.16 -2.59 -2.05
CA PRO A 75 9.33 -1.79 -2.43
C PRO A 75 9.53 -1.71 -3.94
N ALA A 76 9.26 -2.83 -4.59
CA ALA A 76 9.49 -3.01 -5.99
C ALA A 76 8.45 -2.21 -6.83
N LEU A 77 7.17 -2.18 -6.45
CA LEU A 77 6.13 -1.38 -7.12
C LEU A 77 6.19 0.10 -6.75
N LEU A 78 6.47 0.41 -5.48
CA LEU A 78 6.51 1.78 -4.99
C LEU A 78 7.80 2.53 -5.37
N GLY A 79 8.86 1.79 -5.72
CA GLY A 79 10.17 2.39 -5.97
C GLY A 79 10.84 2.93 -4.71
N VAL A 80 10.46 2.43 -3.53
CA VAL A 80 10.96 2.87 -2.21
C VAL A 80 11.57 1.66 -1.51
N PRO A 81 12.87 1.66 -1.17
CA PRO A 81 13.49 0.58 -0.42
C PRO A 81 12.76 0.29 0.91
N ALA A 82 12.62 -0.98 1.27
CA ALA A 82 11.91 -1.37 2.49
C ALA A 82 12.57 -0.81 3.77
N ASP A 83 13.89 -0.67 3.76
CA ASP A 83 14.68 -0.17 4.88
C ASP A 83 14.49 1.33 5.12
N GLU A 84 14.18 2.12 4.08
CA GLU A 84 13.89 3.56 4.21
C GLU A 84 12.58 3.83 4.98
N VAL A 85 11.62 2.90 4.90
CA VAL A 85 10.31 3.03 5.55
C VAL A 85 10.12 2.08 6.74
N ARG A 86 11.13 1.28 7.07
CA ARG A 86 11.07 0.32 8.18
C ARG A 86 10.77 1.04 9.48
N ASP A 87 9.83 0.50 10.26
CA ASP A 87 9.34 1.08 11.53
C ASP A 87 8.73 2.49 11.39
N GLN A 88 8.38 2.90 10.17
CA GLN A 88 7.85 4.23 9.88
C GLN A 88 6.54 4.17 9.10
N SER A 89 5.84 5.29 9.07
CA SER A 89 4.62 5.44 8.25
C SER A 89 4.58 6.81 7.55
N PRO A 90 5.57 7.13 6.69
CA PRO A 90 5.66 8.44 6.05
C PRO A 90 4.53 8.68 5.05
N ASP A 91 4.20 9.96 4.87
CA ASP A 91 3.27 10.41 3.84
C ASP A 91 3.87 10.16 2.46
N LEU A 92 3.02 9.87 1.48
CA LEU A 92 3.50 9.52 0.15
C LEU A 92 4.23 10.68 -0.54
N ASP A 93 3.90 11.92 -0.19
CA ASP A 93 4.56 13.15 -0.68
C ASP A 93 5.99 13.34 -0.16
N ALA A 94 6.37 12.67 0.93
CA ALA A 94 7.75 12.61 1.40
C ALA A 94 8.61 11.62 0.58
N LEU A 95 7.96 10.68 -0.13
CA LEU A 95 8.63 9.61 -0.87
C LEU A 95 8.64 9.87 -2.38
N TRP A 96 7.59 10.50 -2.89
CA TRP A 96 7.33 10.63 -4.33
C TRP A 96 7.26 12.09 -4.79
N PRO A 97 7.53 12.35 -6.08
CA PRO A 97 7.32 13.67 -6.66
C PRO A 97 5.87 14.13 -6.48
N ALA A 98 5.68 15.39 -6.08
CA ALA A 98 4.37 15.95 -5.75
C ALA A 98 3.30 15.78 -6.85
N GLY A 99 3.70 15.85 -8.13
CA GLY A 99 2.78 15.65 -9.25
C GLY A 99 2.20 14.22 -9.32
N ALA A 100 3.01 13.21 -9.03
CA ALA A 100 2.58 11.81 -9.01
C ALA A 100 1.64 11.55 -7.82
N VAL A 101 1.97 12.10 -6.65
CA VAL A 101 1.14 11.99 -5.45
C VAL A 101 -0.20 12.68 -5.63
N ARG A 102 -0.21 13.89 -6.20
CA ARG A 102 -1.46 14.60 -6.51
C ARG A 102 -2.37 13.79 -7.43
N GLY A 103 -1.84 13.30 -8.56
CA GLY A 103 -2.64 12.53 -9.51
C GLY A 103 -3.19 11.22 -8.92
N LEU A 104 -2.43 10.52 -8.07
CA LEU A 104 -2.96 9.33 -7.38
C LEU A 104 -3.98 9.72 -6.30
N THR A 105 -3.73 10.78 -5.53
CA THR A 105 -4.63 11.26 -4.48
C THR A 105 -5.98 11.68 -5.04
N GLU A 106 -6.00 12.38 -6.18
CA GLU A 106 -7.24 12.78 -6.87
C GLU A 106 -8.08 11.55 -7.25
N ARG A 107 -7.48 10.54 -7.90
CA ARG A 107 -8.17 9.29 -8.26
C ARG A 107 -8.69 8.54 -7.02
N VAL A 108 -7.87 8.45 -5.97
CA VAL A 108 -8.21 7.74 -4.73
C VAL A 108 -9.29 8.48 -3.93
N ALA A 109 -9.34 9.81 -3.99
CA ALA A 109 -10.39 10.58 -3.34
C ALA A 109 -11.78 10.31 -3.97
N GLU A 110 -11.83 10.07 -5.28
CA GLU A 110 -13.05 9.73 -6.01
C GLU A 110 -13.48 8.26 -5.82
N ASP A 111 -12.55 7.32 -6.02
CA ASP A 111 -12.79 5.89 -5.83
C ASP A 111 -11.57 5.22 -5.18
N PRO A 112 -11.50 5.17 -3.84
CA PRO A 112 -10.33 4.64 -3.15
C PRO A 112 -10.02 3.18 -3.51
N VAL A 113 -11.06 2.37 -3.72
CA VAL A 113 -10.93 0.93 -3.98
C VAL A 113 -10.51 0.70 -5.43
N GLY A 114 -11.19 1.32 -6.39
CA GLY A 114 -10.88 1.19 -7.80
C GLY A 114 -9.54 1.80 -8.15
N ALA A 115 -9.22 2.99 -7.63
CA ALA A 115 -7.97 3.68 -7.93
C ALA A 115 -6.74 2.95 -7.40
N LEU A 116 -6.76 2.46 -6.15
CA LEU A 116 -5.64 1.67 -5.63
C LEU A 116 -5.49 0.35 -6.39
N ARG A 117 -6.60 -0.34 -6.69
CA ARG A 117 -6.56 -1.56 -7.51
C ARG A 117 -5.96 -1.31 -8.89
N ALA A 118 -6.40 -0.25 -9.58
CA ALA A 118 -5.91 0.13 -10.90
C ALA A 118 -4.41 0.47 -10.84
N TRP A 119 -4.01 1.29 -9.88
CA TRP A 119 -2.61 1.64 -9.67
C TRP A 119 -1.71 0.40 -9.48
N ALA A 120 -2.16 -0.60 -8.72
CA ALA A 120 -1.38 -1.83 -8.50
C ALA A 120 -1.16 -2.63 -9.81
N VAL A 121 -2.20 -2.71 -10.64
CA VAL A 121 -2.14 -3.39 -11.96
C VAL A 121 -1.23 -2.62 -12.91
N GLU A 122 -1.45 -1.31 -13.07
CA GLU A 122 -0.66 -0.41 -13.90
C GLU A 122 0.84 -0.46 -13.53
N SER A 123 1.14 -0.50 -12.23
CA SER A 123 2.50 -0.57 -11.71
C SER A 123 3.16 -1.92 -12.03
N LEU A 124 2.43 -3.02 -11.90
CA LEU A 124 2.95 -4.35 -12.25
C LEU A 124 3.24 -4.46 -13.76
N GLU A 125 2.32 -4.00 -14.60
CA GLU A 125 2.47 -4.01 -16.07
C GLU A 125 3.65 -3.17 -16.53
N SER A 126 3.76 -1.94 -15.99
CA SER A 126 4.88 -1.04 -16.28
C SER A 126 6.24 -1.66 -15.93
N ARG A 127 6.30 -2.51 -14.91
CA ARG A 127 7.53 -3.20 -14.52
C ARG A 127 7.84 -4.40 -15.39
N ARG A 128 6.82 -5.18 -15.79
CA ARG A 128 6.99 -6.27 -16.76
C ARG A 128 7.55 -5.75 -18.09
N GLY A 129 7.07 -4.58 -18.56
CA GLY A 129 7.59 -3.94 -19.76
C GLY A 129 9.02 -3.37 -19.65
N ARG A 130 9.53 -3.16 -18.42
CA ARG A 130 10.91 -2.70 -18.16
C ARG A 130 11.92 -3.81 -17.95
N MET A 131 11.48 -5.06 -17.74
CA MET A 131 12.40 -6.19 -17.67
C MET A 131 12.80 -6.59 -19.10
N PRO A 132 14.10 -6.61 -19.46
CA PRO A 132 14.51 -7.14 -20.74
C PRO A 132 14.13 -8.62 -20.83
N GLU A 133 13.51 -9.03 -21.95
CA GLU A 133 13.25 -10.44 -22.22
C GLU A 133 14.57 -11.21 -22.13
N THR A 134 14.76 -12.00 -21.08
CA THR A 134 15.83 -13.00 -21.05
C THR A 134 15.53 -14.03 -22.13
N ARG A 135 16.07 -13.77 -23.32
CA ARG A 135 16.06 -14.68 -24.46
C ARG A 135 16.84 -15.92 -24.04
N SER A 136 16.10 -16.96 -23.65
CA SER A 136 16.64 -18.29 -23.40
C SER A 136 17.21 -18.82 -24.71
N THR A 137 18.51 -18.65 -24.90
CA THR A 137 19.25 -19.27 -25.99
C THR A 137 19.49 -20.72 -25.58
N ARG A 138 18.54 -21.61 -25.86
CA ARG A 138 18.84 -23.05 -25.90
C ARG A 138 19.65 -23.32 -27.16
N ARG A 139 20.92 -23.69 -26.95
CA ARG A 139 21.72 -24.47 -27.90
C ARG A 139 21.29 -25.93 -27.82
#